data_AF-A0A123TZ04-F1
#
_entry.id   AF-A0A123TZ04-F1
#
_cell.length_a   1.000
_cell.length_b   1.000
_cell.length_c   1.000
_cell.angle_alpha   90.00
_cell.angle_beta   90.00
_cell.angle_gamma   90.00
#
_symmetry.space_group_name_H-M   'P 1'
#
loop_
_entity.id
_entity.type
_entity.pdbx_description
1 polymer ?
#
loop_
_entity_poly.entity_id
_entity_poly.type
_entity_poly.pdbx_seq_one_letter_code
_entity_poly.pdbx_strand_id
1 'polypeptide(L)'
;MVGEDKPRKLEPFCPECEQEQKQQQEQRAVEEHLNAGLYSRTYNVLMRDSTIPRELEGASFNTFKAETAEEKQLLAFAKEQAEKYLAGLKANTLITGSTGIGKSHLSIAMAKAINEGYRAKGEPKSVLFVNLTELIKKIKEGWNYGQGAKLTEFEAVELLKSVDYLILDDLGAKNAIIKPKSDWEQDLLFDILNSRENTIINTNLSGSELKTVYNERNYSRILKGLEGNSFKSFTIKDKRYSINKLKQEEQTP
;
A
#
# COMPACT_ATOMS: atom_id res chain seq x y z
N MET A 1 70.34 28.16 25.25
CA MET A 1 69.30 28.20 26.29
C MET A 1 68.26 27.15 25.91
N VAL A 2 68.23 26.05 26.67
CA VAL A 2 67.36 24.90 26.42
C VAL A 2 65.98 25.24 26.99
N GLY A 3 64.95 25.25 26.15
CA GLY A 3 63.57 25.43 26.59
C GLY A 3 63.10 24.16 27.30
N GLU A 4 62.72 24.30 28.57
CA GLU A 4 62.13 23.21 29.35
C GLU A 4 60.77 22.85 28.77
N ASP A 5 60.70 21.69 28.13
CA ASP A 5 59.46 21.09 27.62
C ASP A 5 58.66 20.59 28.84
N LYS A 6 57.62 21.33 29.23
CA LYS A 6 56.77 20.94 30.37
C LYS A 6 56.08 19.61 30.03
N PRO A 7 56.16 18.58 30.90
CA PRO A 7 55.50 17.31 30.63
C PRO A 7 53.99 17.53 30.50
N ARG A 8 53.41 17.11 29.37
CA ARG A 8 51.96 17.15 29.18
C ARG A 8 51.31 16.37 30.32
N LYS A 9 50.51 17.05 31.14
CA LYS A 9 49.64 16.39 32.11
C LYS A 9 48.64 15.55 31.33
N LEU A 10 48.70 14.23 31.51
CA LEU A 10 47.68 13.32 31.01
C LEU A 10 46.36 13.71 31.66
N GLU A 11 45.33 13.94 30.84
CA GLU A 11 43.99 14.19 31.36
C GLU A 11 43.52 12.98 32.18
N PRO A 12 42.75 13.22 33.26
CA PRO A 12 42.23 12.13 34.07
C PRO A 12 41.35 11.21 33.21
N PHE A 13 41.79 9.97 33.07
CA PHE A 13 41.11 8.91 32.31
C PHE A 13 40.32 8.02 33.28
N CYS A 14 39.03 7.83 33.02
CA CYS A 14 38.18 6.90 33.77
C CYS A 14 37.84 5.69 32.90
N PRO A 15 38.46 4.51 33.14
CA PRO A 15 38.18 3.29 32.36
C PRO A 15 36.72 2.86 32.40
N GLU A 16 36.06 3.03 33.55
CA GLU A 16 34.65 2.67 33.75
C GLU A 16 33.74 3.58 32.90
N CYS A 17 33.97 4.89 32.90
CA CYS A 17 33.22 5.82 32.04
C CYS A 17 33.43 5.52 30.55
N GLU A 18 34.63 5.13 30.13
CA GLU A 18 34.88 4.75 28.73
C GLU A 18 34.18 3.43 28.37
N GLN A 19 34.15 2.45 29.28
CA GLN A 19 33.42 1.20 29.09
C GLN A 19 31.90 1.43 29.01
N GLU A 20 31.34 2.26 29.88
CA GLU A 20 29.93 2.65 29.84
C GLU A 20 29.57 3.34 28.53
N GLN A 21 30.42 4.26 28.05
CA GLN A 21 30.21 4.94 26.76
C GLN A 21 30.24 3.95 25.60
N LYS A 22 31.19 3.00 25.59
CA LYS A 22 31.26 1.94 24.57
C LYS A 22 30.00 1.07 24.59
N GLN A 23 29.55 0.63 25.76
CA GLN A 23 28.31 -0.15 25.88
C GLN A 23 27.09 0.63 25.39
N GLN A 24 26.97 1.92 25.73
CA GLN A 24 25.86 2.75 25.26
C GLN A 24 25.90 2.93 23.74
N GLN A 25 27.08 3.10 23.15
CA GLN A 25 27.24 3.21 21.69
C GLN A 25 26.88 1.89 20.99
N GLU A 26 27.33 0.76 21.51
CA GLU A 26 26.99 -0.57 20.98
C GLU A 26 25.48 -0.83 21.06
N GLN A 27 24.85 -0.52 22.20
CA GLN A 27 23.40 -0.65 22.38
C GLN A 27 22.62 0.22 21.38
N ARG A 28 23.01 1.48 21.20
CA ARG A 28 22.40 2.40 20.23
C ARG A 28 22.54 1.87 18.80
N ALA A 29 23.72 1.40 18.42
CA ALA A 29 23.96 0.86 17.08
C ALA A 29 23.08 -0.38 16.80
N VAL A 30 22.92 -1.28 17.79
CA VAL A 30 22.03 -2.43 17.68
C VAL A 30 20.57 -1.98 17.55
N GLU A 31 20.12 -1.04 18.37
CA GLU A 31 18.75 -0.50 18.31
C GLU A 31 18.45 0.18 16.98
N GLU A 32 19.37 0.99 16.46
CA GLU A 32 19.27 1.65 15.15
C GLU A 32 19.15 0.61 14.03
N HIS A 33 19.97 -0.45 14.05
CA HIS A 33 19.92 -1.50 13.05
C HIS A 33 18.60 -2.29 13.09
N LEU A 34 18.11 -2.64 14.29
CA LEU A 34 16.83 -3.32 14.48
C LEU A 34 15.68 -2.45 13.99
N ASN A 35 15.68 -1.15 14.33
CA ASN A 35 14.68 -0.20 13.87
C ASN A 35 14.70 -0.04 12.34
N ALA A 36 15.89 0.08 11.73
CA ALA A 36 16.00 0.13 10.28
C ALA A 36 15.44 -1.14 9.61
N GLY A 37 15.73 -2.31 10.18
CA GLY A 37 15.18 -3.59 9.74
C GLY A 37 13.65 -3.66 9.84
N LEU A 38 13.10 -3.21 10.98
CA LEU A 38 11.65 -3.13 11.21
C LEU A 38 10.97 -2.25 10.17
N TYR A 39 11.46 -1.02 9.98
CA TYR A 39 10.88 -0.06 9.01
C TYR A 39 11.01 -0.56 7.57
N SER A 40 12.13 -1.22 7.22
CA SER A 40 12.33 -1.82 5.89
C SER A 40 11.32 -2.93 5.57
N ARG A 41 10.89 -3.70 6.58
CA ARG A 41 9.89 -4.77 6.44
C ARG A 41 8.45 -4.29 6.61
N THR A 42 8.23 -3.08 7.12
CA THR A 42 6.91 -2.54 7.44
C THR A 42 6.66 -1.24 6.68
N TYR A 43 6.94 -0.10 7.28
CA TYR A 43 6.60 1.23 6.80
C TYR A 43 7.10 1.55 5.38
N ASN A 44 8.31 1.10 5.03
CA ASN A 44 8.93 1.39 3.74
C ASN A 44 8.33 0.58 2.59
N VAL A 45 7.60 -0.52 2.87
CA VAL A 45 7.01 -1.41 1.86
C VAL A 45 6.08 -0.65 0.92
N LEU A 46 5.31 0.32 1.45
CA LEU A 46 4.36 1.08 0.64
C LEU A 46 5.05 1.82 -0.50
N MET A 47 6.15 2.51 -0.22
CA MET A 47 6.84 3.31 -1.26
C MET A 47 7.86 2.49 -2.05
N ARG A 48 8.50 1.49 -1.42
CA ARG A 48 9.51 0.66 -2.08
C ARG A 48 8.88 -0.36 -3.02
N ASP A 49 7.84 -1.04 -2.55
CA ASP A 49 7.36 -2.27 -3.16
C ASP A 49 5.98 -2.14 -3.79
N SER A 50 5.32 -0.98 -3.79
CA SER A 50 4.01 -0.85 -4.44
C SER A 50 4.09 -0.52 -5.93
N THR A 51 3.08 -0.94 -6.69
CA THR A 51 2.89 -0.55 -8.10
C THR A 51 2.06 0.73 -8.23
N ILE A 52 2.47 1.80 -7.53
CA ILE A 52 1.76 3.09 -7.60
C ILE A 52 2.06 3.76 -8.95
N PRO A 53 1.05 4.09 -9.78
CA PRO A 53 1.26 4.85 -11.00
C PRO A 53 1.82 6.24 -10.66
N ARG A 54 2.77 6.74 -11.47
CA ARG A 54 3.41 8.06 -11.26
C ARG A 54 2.39 9.19 -11.07
N GLU A 55 1.30 9.15 -11.83
CA GLU A 55 0.22 10.15 -11.76
C GLU A 55 -0.53 10.17 -10.41
N LEU A 56 -0.45 9.09 -9.62
CA LEU A 56 -1.09 8.95 -8.31
C LEU A 56 -0.08 9.00 -7.15
N GLU A 57 1.21 9.27 -7.39
CA GLU A 57 2.20 9.43 -6.31
C GLU A 57 1.79 10.53 -5.31
N GLY A 58 1.17 11.61 -5.78
CA GLY A 58 0.64 12.70 -4.95
C GLY A 58 -0.77 12.46 -4.37
N ALA A 59 -1.38 11.29 -4.60
CA ALA A 59 -2.74 11.00 -4.14
C ALA A 59 -2.80 10.99 -2.60
N SER A 60 -3.75 11.73 -2.05
CA SER A 60 -4.12 11.78 -0.63
C SER A 60 -5.60 12.17 -0.51
N PHE A 61 -6.16 12.08 0.69
CA PHE A 61 -7.54 12.53 0.93
C PHE A 61 -7.72 14.03 0.66
N ASN A 62 -6.67 14.83 0.84
CA ASN A 62 -6.71 16.28 0.63
C ASN A 62 -6.62 16.66 -0.85
N THR A 63 -5.99 15.81 -1.67
CA THR A 63 -5.88 16.04 -3.12
C THR A 63 -7.05 15.45 -3.93
N PHE A 64 -7.99 14.77 -3.27
CA PHE A 64 -9.19 14.25 -3.90
C PHE A 64 -10.26 15.34 -4.04
N LYS A 65 -10.64 15.67 -5.29
CA LYS A 65 -11.65 16.70 -5.58
C LYS A 65 -13.07 16.11 -5.62
N ALA A 66 -13.76 16.17 -4.47
CA ALA A 66 -15.15 15.76 -4.32
C ALA A 66 -16.11 16.94 -4.52
N GLU A 67 -16.88 16.92 -5.61
CA GLU A 67 -17.82 17.97 -6.01
C GLU A 67 -19.26 17.51 -5.82
N THR A 68 -19.57 16.26 -6.19
CA THR A 68 -20.92 15.69 -6.09
C THR A 68 -21.19 15.09 -4.71
N ALA A 69 -22.47 14.88 -4.37
CA ALA A 69 -22.85 14.21 -3.12
C ALA A 69 -22.28 12.79 -3.02
N GLU A 70 -22.34 12.02 -4.11
CA GLU A 70 -21.80 10.65 -4.16
C GLU A 70 -20.27 10.61 -4.01
N GLU A 71 -19.54 11.57 -4.61
CA GLU A 71 -18.09 11.67 -4.43
C GLU A 71 -17.71 12.01 -2.99
N LYS A 72 -18.49 12.88 -2.33
CA LYS A 72 -18.30 13.20 -0.91
C LYS A 72 -18.58 11.98 -0.04
N GLN A 73 -19.58 11.17 -0.38
CA GLN A 73 -19.85 9.90 0.30
C GLN A 73 -18.71 8.90 0.10
N LEU A 74 -18.18 8.78 -1.12
CA LEU A 74 -17.04 7.90 -1.41
C LEU A 74 -15.78 8.34 -0.64
N LEU A 75 -15.49 9.65 -0.59
CA LEU A 75 -14.39 10.20 0.21
C LEU A 75 -14.59 9.95 1.71
N ALA A 76 -15.80 10.18 2.23
CA ALA A 76 -16.13 9.94 3.63
C ALA A 76 -15.98 8.47 3.99
N PHE A 77 -16.50 7.57 3.16
CA PHE A 77 -16.33 6.13 3.30
C PHE A 77 -14.85 5.75 3.36
N ALA A 78 -14.02 6.23 2.44
CA ALA A 78 -12.60 5.91 2.42
C ALA A 78 -11.86 6.38 3.69
N LYS A 79 -12.19 7.58 4.20
CA LYS A 79 -11.65 8.09 5.48
C LYS A 79 -12.08 7.23 6.66
N GLU A 80 -13.37 6.96 6.79
CA GLU A 80 -13.93 6.13 7.86
C GLU A 80 -13.32 4.72 7.86
N GLN A 81 -13.12 4.12 6.68
CA GLN A 81 -12.50 2.81 6.57
C GLN A 81 -11.03 2.82 7.00
N ALA A 82 -10.25 3.86 6.66
CA ALA A 82 -8.89 4.00 7.16
C ALA A 82 -8.85 4.14 8.69
N GLU A 83 -9.78 4.89 9.28
CA GLU A 83 -9.92 5.01 10.74
C GLU A 83 -10.29 3.67 11.40
N LYS A 84 -11.23 2.91 10.83
CA LYS A 84 -11.58 1.57 11.29
C LYS A 84 -10.38 0.62 11.27
N TYR A 85 -9.57 0.64 10.21
CA TYR A 85 -8.35 -0.17 10.14
C TYR A 85 -7.36 0.24 11.22
N LEU A 86 -7.15 1.53 11.43
CA LEU A 86 -6.31 2.03 12.53
C LEU A 86 -6.86 1.65 13.91
N ALA A 87 -8.17 1.46 14.05
CA ALA A 87 -8.82 0.96 15.27
C ALA A 87 -8.77 -0.58 15.42
N GLY A 88 -8.13 -1.30 14.47
CA GLY A 88 -7.94 -2.75 14.54
C GLY A 88 -9.01 -3.57 13.82
N LEU A 89 -9.79 -2.97 12.91
CA LEU A 89 -10.70 -3.72 12.04
C LEU A 89 -9.95 -4.84 11.31
N LYS A 90 -10.55 -6.03 11.32
CA LYS A 90 -10.09 -7.21 10.59
C LYS A 90 -11.13 -7.64 9.57
N ALA A 91 -11.08 -7.04 8.39
CA ALA A 91 -12.04 -7.28 7.32
C ALA A 91 -11.52 -6.83 5.96
N ASN A 92 -12.11 -7.37 4.90
CA ASN A 92 -11.95 -6.78 3.58
C ASN A 92 -12.78 -5.49 3.45
N THR A 93 -12.33 -4.62 2.55
CA THR A 93 -13.10 -3.47 2.06
C THR A 93 -13.27 -3.62 0.55
N LEU A 94 -14.47 -3.41 0.02
CA LEU A 94 -14.74 -3.47 -1.42
C LEU A 94 -15.27 -2.13 -1.94
N ILE A 95 -14.55 -1.53 -2.88
CA ILE A 95 -14.99 -0.33 -3.59
C ILE A 95 -15.30 -0.71 -5.04
N THR A 96 -16.59 -0.69 -5.36
CA THR A 96 -17.10 -1.05 -6.67
C THR A 96 -17.62 0.19 -7.40
N GLY A 97 -17.21 0.37 -8.66
CA GLY A 97 -17.76 1.47 -9.43
C GLY A 97 -17.12 1.70 -10.78
N SER A 98 -17.68 2.65 -11.54
CA SER A 98 -17.22 3.00 -12.89
C SER A 98 -15.74 3.43 -12.92
N THR A 99 -15.11 3.32 -14.09
CA THR A 99 -13.73 3.78 -14.27
C THR A 99 -13.65 5.30 -14.13
N GLY A 100 -12.56 5.80 -13.54
CA GLY A 100 -12.31 7.25 -13.47
C GLY A 100 -13.05 8.01 -12.36
N ILE A 101 -13.76 7.31 -11.48
CA ILE A 101 -14.42 7.91 -10.29
C ILE A 101 -13.45 8.15 -9.13
N GLY A 102 -12.18 7.74 -9.27
CA GLY A 102 -11.12 7.96 -8.30
C GLY A 102 -10.94 6.88 -7.21
N LYS A 103 -11.40 5.64 -7.45
CA LYS A 103 -11.17 4.49 -6.56
C LYS A 103 -9.68 4.30 -6.23
N SER A 104 -8.81 4.22 -7.24
CA SER A 104 -7.36 4.04 -7.06
C SER A 104 -6.73 5.18 -6.26
N HIS A 105 -7.14 6.44 -6.52
CA HIS A 105 -6.69 7.61 -5.75
C HIS A 105 -7.01 7.45 -4.28
N LEU A 106 -8.27 7.12 -3.95
CA LEU A 106 -8.71 6.99 -2.57
C LEU A 106 -8.10 5.78 -1.88
N SER A 107 -7.89 4.66 -2.56
CA SER A 107 -7.22 3.50 -1.96
C SER A 107 -5.74 3.75 -1.69
N ILE A 108 -5.05 4.55 -2.52
CA ILE A 108 -3.70 5.04 -2.21
C ILE A 108 -3.72 6.01 -1.02
N ALA A 109 -4.73 6.89 -0.94
CA ALA A 109 -4.90 7.78 0.21
C ALA A 109 -5.13 7.00 1.51
N MET A 110 -5.96 5.95 1.47
CA MET A 110 -6.16 5.01 2.57
C MET A 110 -4.85 4.31 2.94
N ALA A 111 -4.12 3.79 1.95
CA ALA A 111 -2.84 3.12 2.16
C ALA A 111 -1.84 4.01 2.91
N LYS A 112 -1.70 5.28 2.49
CA LYS A 112 -0.86 6.26 3.17
C LYS A 112 -1.34 6.59 4.58
N ALA A 113 -2.65 6.78 4.76
CA ALA A 113 -3.22 7.07 6.08
C ALA A 113 -3.01 5.92 7.07
N ILE A 114 -3.18 4.67 6.63
CA ILE A 114 -2.90 3.47 7.43
C ILE A 114 -1.40 3.40 7.75
N ASN A 115 -0.53 3.57 6.75
CA ASN A 115 0.92 3.47 6.93
C ASN A 115 1.46 4.52 7.91
N GLU A 116 1.08 5.79 7.74
CA GLU A 116 1.48 6.87 8.65
C GLU A 116 0.82 6.73 10.03
N GLY A 117 -0.45 6.33 10.09
CA GLY A 117 -1.16 6.18 11.36
C GLY A 117 -0.55 5.11 12.25
N TYR A 118 -0.16 3.95 11.69
CA TYR A 118 0.53 2.90 12.43
C TYR A 118 1.94 3.28 12.85
N ARG A 119 2.69 3.97 11.96
CA ARG A 119 3.99 4.55 12.30
C ARG A 119 3.88 5.53 13.49
N ALA A 120 2.88 6.42 13.48
CA ALA A 120 2.67 7.39 14.55
C ALA A 120 2.31 6.74 15.90
N LYS A 121 1.74 5.53 15.88
CA LYS A 121 1.47 4.72 17.08
C LYS A 121 2.69 3.96 17.62
N GLY A 122 3.83 4.01 16.92
CA GLY A 122 5.01 3.22 17.26
C GLY A 122 4.91 1.74 16.86
N GLU A 123 3.91 1.37 16.05
CA GLU A 123 3.65 0.00 15.61
C GLU A 123 3.58 -0.04 14.08
N PRO A 124 4.68 0.25 13.35
CA PRO A 124 4.64 0.36 11.90
C PRO A 124 4.16 -0.96 11.26
N LYS A 125 3.29 -0.82 10.26
CA LYS A 125 2.66 -1.93 9.53
C LYS A 125 3.06 -1.89 8.06
N SER A 126 3.17 -3.06 7.46
CA SER A 126 3.40 -3.18 6.02
C SER A 126 2.10 -2.93 5.25
N VAL A 127 2.15 -1.97 4.33
CA VAL A 127 1.04 -1.64 3.43
C VAL A 127 1.52 -1.75 2.00
N LEU A 128 0.79 -2.48 1.16
CA LEU A 128 1.18 -2.75 -0.21
C LEU A 128 0.05 -2.44 -1.18
N PHE A 129 0.33 -1.62 -2.19
CA PHE A 129 -0.61 -1.31 -3.26
C PHE A 129 -0.21 -2.02 -4.55
N VAL A 130 -1.12 -2.83 -5.10
CA VAL A 130 -0.86 -3.60 -6.31
C VAL A 130 -2.01 -3.51 -7.31
N ASN A 131 -1.72 -3.14 -8.55
CA ASN A 131 -2.62 -3.43 -9.67
C ASN A 131 -2.47 -4.92 -10.03
N LEU A 132 -3.44 -5.75 -9.66
CA LEU A 132 -3.35 -7.20 -9.83
C LEU A 132 -3.17 -7.58 -11.31
N THR A 133 -3.83 -6.86 -12.21
CA THR A 133 -3.79 -7.24 -13.61
C THR A 133 -2.46 -6.88 -14.28
N GLU A 134 -1.80 -5.82 -13.84
CA GLU A 134 -0.41 -5.53 -14.23
C GLU A 134 0.56 -6.55 -13.62
N LEU A 135 0.33 -6.92 -12.36
CA LEU A 135 1.12 -7.94 -11.66
C LEU A 135 1.13 -9.27 -12.43
N ILE A 136 -0.06 -9.80 -12.72
CA ILE A 136 -0.22 -11.04 -13.47
C ILE A 136 0.47 -10.97 -14.84
N LYS A 137 0.36 -9.82 -15.54
CA LYS A 137 1.03 -9.62 -16.81
C LYS A 137 2.55 -9.73 -16.65
N LYS A 138 3.11 -9.07 -15.64
CA LYS A 138 4.55 -9.15 -15.35
C LYS A 138 4.98 -10.58 -14.98
N ILE A 139 4.14 -11.37 -14.29
CA ILE A 139 4.51 -12.76 -13.93
C ILE A 139 4.64 -13.56 -15.21
N LYS A 140 3.63 -13.47 -16.07
CA LYS A 140 3.57 -14.20 -17.34
C LYS A 140 4.68 -13.80 -18.32
N GLU A 141 5.18 -12.57 -18.24
CA GLU A 141 6.24 -12.05 -19.12
C GLU A 141 7.67 -12.32 -18.61
N GLY A 142 7.85 -13.02 -17.47
CA GLY A 142 9.19 -13.33 -16.94
C GLY A 142 9.82 -12.24 -16.06
N TRP A 143 8.98 -11.53 -15.31
CA TRP A 143 9.17 -10.60 -14.19
C TRP A 143 10.57 -10.00 -13.89
N ASN A 144 10.62 -8.66 -13.85
CA ASN A 144 11.57 -7.85 -13.05
C ASN A 144 10.74 -6.82 -12.23
N TYR A 145 10.95 -6.72 -10.90
CA TYR A 145 10.24 -5.77 -10.05
C TYR A 145 11.07 -4.51 -9.77
N GLY A 146 10.46 -3.33 -9.90
CA GLY A 146 11.08 -2.07 -9.50
C GLY A 146 12.40 -1.75 -10.19
N GLN A 147 13.11 -0.72 -9.69
CA GLN A 147 14.40 -0.28 -10.19
C GLN A 147 15.51 -1.30 -9.80
N GLY A 148 15.52 -2.47 -10.44
CA GLY A 148 16.70 -3.35 -10.46
C GLY A 148 16.67 -4.61 -9.59
N ALA A 149 15.55 -4.98 -8.95
CA ALA A 149 15.46 -6.23 -8.17
C ALA A 149 14.71 -7.34 -8.93
N LYS A 150 15.38 -8.49 -9.12
CA LYS A 150 14.76 -9.72 -9.61
C LYS A 150 14.05 -10.43 -8.45
N LEU A 151 12.82 -10.03 -8.13
CA LEU A 151 11.94 -10.90 -7.34
C LEU A 151 11.43 -12.04 -8.24
N THR A 152 11.51 -13.27 -7.74
CA THR A 152 10.86 -14.43 -8.33
C THR A 152 9.34 -14.35 -8.16
N GLU A 153 8.58 -15.09 -8.98
CA GLU A 153 7.12 -15.24 -8.80
C GLU A 153 6.77 -15.65 -7.37
N PHE A 154 7.51 -16.60 -6.82
CA PHE A 154 7.33 -17.07 -5.44
C PHE A 154 7.47 -15.93 -4.43
N GLU A 155 8.53 -15.14 -4.49
CA GLU A 155 8.75 -14.03 -3.56
C GLU A 155 7.69 -12.92 -3.71
N ALA A 156 7.22 -12.65 -4.94
CA ALA A 156 6.15 -11.70 -5.16
C ALA A 156 4.83 -12.17 -4.52
N VAL A 157 4.51 -13.46 -4.64
CA VAL A 157 3.31 -14.05 -4.02
C VAL A 157 3.44 -14.06 -2.49
N GLU A 158 4.59 -14.42 -1.95
CA GLU A 158 4.83 -14.38 -0.50
C GLU A 158 4.75 -12.96 0.05
N LEU A 159 5.21 -11.94 -0.68
CA LEU A 159 5.00 -10.54 -0.31
C LEU A 159 3.50 -10.20 -0.25
N LEU A 160 2.72 -10.55 -1.29
CA LEU A 160 1.26 -10.32 -1.30
C LEU A 160 0.54 -11.02 -0.16
N LYS A 161 1.03 -12.18 0.31
CA LYS A 161 0.44 -12.94 1.41
C LYS A 161 0.83 -12.39 2.78
N SER A 162 2.07 -11.93 2.94
CA SER A 162 2.66 -11.60 4.24
C SER A 162 2.40 -10.18 4.73
N VAL A 163 2.12 -9.22 3.84
CA VAL A 163 1.89 -7.83 4.27
C VAL A 163 0.63 -7.67 5.12
N ASP A 164 0.68 -6.77 6.10
CA ASP A 164 -0.43 -6.52 7.04
C ASP A 164 -1.67 -5.99 6.30
N TYR A 165 -1.47 -5.08 5.33
CA TYR A 165 -2.53 -4.49 4.51
C TYR A 165 -2.20 -4.58 3.03
N LEU A 166 -3.10 -5.18 2.26
CA LEU A 166 -2.98 -5.29 0.81
C LEU A 166 -4.11 -4.51 0.14
N ILE A 167 -3.74 -3.67 -0.82
CA ILE A 167 -4.66 -3.01 -1.71
C ILE A 167 -4.53 -3.67 -3.08
N LEU A 168 -5.60 -4.35 -3.50
CA LEU A 168 -5.73 -4.88 -4.85
C LEU A 168 -6.54 -3.91 -5.69
N ASP A 169 -5.83 -3.17 -6.55
CA ASP A 169 -6.46 -2.25 -7.47
C ASP A 169 -6.81 -2.93 -8.81
N ASP A 170 -7.90 -2.44 -9.40
CA ASP A 170 -8.41 -2.88 -10.70
C ASP A 170 -8.57 -4.41 -10.81
N LEU A 171 -9.35 -4.98 -9.89
CA LEU A 171 -9.81 -6.36 -9.91
C LEU A 171 -10.89 -6.55 -11.01
N GLY A 172 -10.52 -6.32 -12.27
CA GLY A 172 -11.42 -6.18 -13.40
C GLY A 172 -11.06 -7.02 -14.63
N ALA A 173 -11.94 -6.97 -15.62
CA ALA A 173 -11.71 -7.56 -16.94
C ALA A 173 -11.06 -6.52 -17.87
N LYS A 174 -9.78 -6.73 -18.22
CA LYS A 174 -8.98 -5.83 -19.09
C LYS A 174 -9.62 -5.51 -20.45
N ASN A 175 -10.51 -6.38 -20.96
CA ASN A 175 -10.94 -6.34 -22.36
C ASN A 175 -12.42 -6.05 -22.57
N ALA A 176 -13.13 -5.47 -21.58
CA ALA A 176 -14.59 -5.27 -21.60
C ALA A 176 -15.45 -6.55 -21.76
N ILE A 177 -14.83 -7.70 -22.00
CA ILE A 177 -15.48 -9.01 -22.06
C ILE A 177 -15.52 -9.59 -20.65
N ILE A 178 -16.73 -9.75 -20.13
CA ILE A 178 -17.00 -10.44 -18.87
C ILE A 178 -16.84 -11.95 -19.15
N LYS A 179 -15.63 -12.46 -18.92
CA LYS A 179 -15.33 -13.90 -19.03
C LYS A 179 -14.54 -14.38 -17.81
N PRO A 180 -14.63 -15.67 -17.48
CA PRO A 180 -13.80 -16.26 -16.44
C PRO A 180 -12.31 -16.00 -16.67
N LYS A 181 -11.59 -15.68 -15.59
CA LYS A 181 -10.12 -15.69 -15.58
C LYS A 181 -9.59 -17.11 -15.70
N SER A 182 -8.37 -17.28 -16.21
CA SER A 182 -7.76 -18.62 -16.37
C SER A 182 -7.59 -19.30 -15.01
N ASP A 183 -7.59 -20.64 -14.96
CA ASP A 183 -7.44 -21.41 -13.73
C ASP A 183 -6.24 -20.96 -12.89
N TRP A 184 -5.09 -20.77 -13.53
CA TRP A 184 -3.88 -20.24 -12.86
C TRP A 184 -4.09 -18.86 -12.21
N GLU A 185 -4.83 -17.95 -12.85
CA GLU A 185 -5.15 -16.63 -12.25
C GLU A 185 -6.15 -16.78 -11.08
N GLN A 186 -7.06 -17.75 -11.17
CA GLN A 186 -8.00 -18.06 -10.10
C GLN A 186 -7.30 -18.71 -8.91
N ASP A 187 -6.31 -19.58 -9.13
CA ASP A 187 -5.51 -20.23 -8.08
C ASP A 187 -4.63 -19.19 -7.38
N LEU A 188 -3.91 -18.38 -8.14
CA LEU A 188 -3.10 -17.29 -7.60
C LEU A 188 -3.90 -16.34 -6.69
N LEU A 189 -5.05 -15.85 -7.18
CA LEU A 189 -5.90 -14.95 -6.39
C LEU A 189 -6.42 -15.63 -5.13
N PHE A 190 -6.79 -16.91 -5.24
CA PHE A 190 -7.29 -17.67 -4.10
C PHE A 190 -6.23 -17.80 -3.01
N ASP A 191 -5.01 -18.17 -3.40
CA ASP A 191 -3.88 -18.32 -2.48
C ASP A 191 -3.57 -17.01 -1.75
N ILE A 192 -3.61 -15.88 -2.47
CA ILE A 192 -3.44 -14.55 -1.88
C ILE A 192 -4.56 -14.25 -0.88
N LEU A 193 -5.82 -14.34 -1.29
CA LEU A 193 -6.95 -13.91 -0.45
C LEU A 193 -7.19 -14.86 0.74
N ASN A 194 -6.92 -16.15 0.57
CA ASN A 194 -7.15 -17.16 1.60
C ASN A 194 -6.17 -17.01 2.78
N SER A 195 -4.94 -16.55 2.54
CA SER A 195 -3.94 -16.30 3.57
C SER A 195 -4.13 -14.97 4.31
N ARG A 196 -5.23 -14.23 4.08
CA ARG A 196 -5.36 -12.84 4.52
C ARG A 196 -6.62 -12.56 5.35
N GLU A 197 -6.48 -11.56 6.22
CA GLU A 197 -7.58 -10.97 7.00
C GLU A 197 -7.99 -9.58 6.47
N ASN A 198 -7.02 -8.78 5.99
CA ASN A 198 -7.21 -7.40 5.56
C ASN A 198 -6.83 -7.21 4.10
N THR A 199 -7.84 -6.96 3.25
CA THR A 199 -7.63 -6.61 1.85
C THR A 199 -8.61 -5.52 1.41
N ILE A 200 -8.09 -4.41 0.89
CA ILE A 200 -8.88 -3.37 0.23
C ILE A 200 -8.90 -3.68 -1.26
N ILE A 201 -10.08 -3.83 -1.84
CA ILE A 201 -10.25 -4.28 -3.22
C ILE A 201 -11.02 -3.20 -3.98
N ASN A 202 -10.45 -2.76 -5.10
CA ASN A 202 -11.14 -1.91 -6.05
C ASN A 202 -11.54 -2.72 -7.29
N THR A 203 -12.77 -2.54 -7.76
CA THR A 203 -13.22 -3.18 -9.00
C THR A 203 -14.18 -2.30 -9.79
N ASN A 204 -14.20 -2.50 -11.10
CA ASN A 204 -15.23 -1.97 -11.99
C ASN A 204 -16.36 -2.99 -12.26
N LEU A 205 -16.24 -4.20 -11.73
CA LEU A 205 -17.23 -5.26 -11.89
C LEU A 205 -18.33 -5.12 -10.84
N SER A 206 -19.58 -5.18 -11.26
CA SER A 206 -20.73 -5.42 -10.38
C SER A 206 -20.62 -6.80 -9.69
N GLY A 207 -21.43 -7.02 -8.65
CA GLY A 207 -21.44 -8.29 -7.92
C GLY A 207 -21.72 -9.51 -8.81
N SER A 208 -22.64 -9.38 -9.77
CA SER A 208 -22.94 -10.45 -10.74
C SER A 208 -21.76 -10.71 -11.68
N GLU A 209 -21.09 -9.65 -12.15
CA GLU A 209 -19.92 -9.78 -13.03
C GLU A 209 -18.73 -10.38 -12.29
N LEU A 210 -18.50 -10.01 -11.02
CA LEU A 210 -17.50 -10.65 -10.17
C LEU A 210 -17.73 -12.16 -10.09
N LYS A 211 -18.98 -12.61 -9.91
CA LYS A 211 -19.34 -14.03 -9.85
C LYS A 211 -19.15 -14.76 -11.18
N THR A 212 -19.21 -14.05 -12.32
CA THR A 212 -18.91 -14.62 -13.64
C THR A 212 -17.40 -14.68 -13.91
N VAL A 213 -16.66 -13.66 -13.48
CA VAL A 213 -15.21 -13.53 -13.74
C VAL A 213 -14.40 -14.40 -12.79
N TYR A 214 -14.81 -14.51 -11.53
CA TYR A 214 -14.14 -15.24 -10.47
C TYR A 214 -14.99 -16.40 -9.98
N ASN A 215 -14.36 -17.55 -9.77
CA ASN A 215 -15.04 -18.75 -9.27
C ASN A 215 -15.58 -18.56 -7.85
N GLU A 216 -16.46 -19.46 -7.41
CA GLU A 216 -17.19 -19.34 -6.13
C GLU A 216 -16.25 -19.17 -4.92
N ARG A 217 -15.11 -19.86 -4.90
CA ARG A 217 -14.13 -19.75 -3.81
C ARG A 217 -13.49 -18.35 -3.75
N ASN A 218 -13.14 -17.76 -4.89
CA ASN A 218 -12.59 -16.40 -4.95
C ASN A 218 -13.65 -15.38 -4.59
N TYR A 219 -14.85 -15.52 -5.14
CA TYR A 219 -16.00 -14.67 -4.82
C TYR A 219 -16.26 -14.65 -3.31
N SER A 220 -16.33 -15.82 -2.67
CA SER A 220 -16.49 -15.93 -1.21
C SER A 220 -15.38 -15.23 -0.43
N ARG A 221 -14.10 -15.38 -0.85
CA ARG A 221 -12.96 -14.74 -0.18
C ARG A 221 -12.92 -13.23 -0.37
N ILE A 222 -13.31 -12.72 -1.54
CA ILE A 222 -13.47 -11.28 -1.79
C ILE A 222 -14.51 -10.70 -0.83
N LEU A 223 -15.65 -11.37 -0.67
CA LEU A 223 -16.77 -10.89 0.15
C LEU A 223 -16.59 -11.08 1.67
N LYS A 224 -15.52 -11.74 2.11
CA LYS A 224 -15.26 -12.00 3.53
C LYS A 224 -15.19 -10.70 4.35
N GLY A 225 -16.13 -10.53 5.30
CA GLY A 225 -16.15 -9.39 6.22
C GLY A 225 -16.65 -8.07 5.62
N LEU A 226 -17.35 -8.11 4.47
CA LEU A 226 -17.85 -6.89 3.80
C LEU A 226 -19.09 -6.25 4.43
N GLU A 227 -19.68 -6.83 5.47
CA GLU A 227 -20.85 -6.24 6.17
C GLU A 227 -20.50 -4.83 6.67
N GLY A 228 -21.06 -3.80 6.04
CA GLY A 228 -20.75 -2.39 6.32
C GLY A 228 -19.41 -1.87 5.77
N ASN A 229 -18.62 -2.70 5.07
CA ASN A 229 -17.29 -2.37 4.53
C ASN A 229 -17.26 -2.39 3.00
N SER A 230 -18.37 -2.01 2.35
CA SER A 230 -18.42 -1.89 0.90
C SER A 230 -19.07 -0.59 0.45
N PHE A 231 -18.60 -0.07 -0.68
CA PHE A 231 -19.14 1.11 -1.35
C PHE A 231 -19.39 0.79 -2.82
N LYS A 232 -20.54 1.21 -3.35
CA LYS A 232 -20.93 0.98 -4.74
C LYS A 232 -21.39 2.29 -5.38
N SER A 233 -20.74 2.74 -6.45
CA SER A 233 -21.23 3.84 -7.29
C SER A 233 -20.86 3.66 -8.76
N PHE A 234 -21.88 3.66 -9.63
CA PHE A 234 -21.71 3.59 -11.09
C PHE A 234 -22.14 4.87 -11.81
N THR A 235 -22.63 5.84 -11.04
CA THR A 235 -23.28 7.08 -11.48
C THR A 235 -22.33 8.27 -11.50
N ILE A 236 -21.20 8.20 -10.80
CA ILE A 236 -20.14 9.21 -10.86
C ILE A 236 -19.50 9.21 -12.26
N LYS A 237 -19.36 10.41 -12.86
CA LYS A 237 -18.74 10.61 -14.18
C LYS A 237 -17.22 10.42 -14.12
N ASP A 238 -16.61 9.95 -15.21
CA ASP A 238 -15.15 9.84 -15.32
C ASP A 238 -14.51 11.24 -15.28
N LYS A 239 -13.72 11.51 -14.25
CA LYS A 239 -13.06 12.82 -14.03
C LYS A 239 -11.70 12.96 -14.69
N ARG A 240 -11.13 11.92 -15.28
CA ARG A 240 -9.79 11.98 -15.90
C ARG A 240 -9.75 13.00 -17.05
N TYR A 241 -10.84 13.09 -17.81
CA TYR A 241 -10.98 14.08 -18.87
C TYR A 241 -11.03 15.51 -18.33
N SER A 242 -11.80 15.74 -17.26
CA SER A 242 -11.93 17.07 -16.63
C SER A 242 -10.62 17.53 -15.97
N ILE A 243 -9.90 16.61 -15.31
CA ILE A 243 -8.62 16.93 -14.66
C ILE A 243 -7.54 17.30 -15.69
N ASN A 244 -7.47 16.56 -16.80
CA ASN A 244 -6.51 16.88 -17.87
C ASN A 244 -6.81 18.25 -18.50
N LYS A 245 -8.09 18.62 -18.65
CA LYS A 245 -8.48 19.95 -19.13
C LYS A 245 -8.07 21.06 -18.15
N LEU A 246 -8.33 20.88 -16.85
CA LEU A 246 -7.91 21.83 -15.81
C LEU A 246 -6.38 22.00 -15.74
N LYS A 247 -5.61 20.91 -15.89
CA LYS A 247 -4.13 20.98 -15.93
C LYS A 247 -3.61 21.72 -17.17
N GLN A 248 -4.32 21.67 -18.29
CA GLN A 248 -3.97 22.43 -19.51
C GLN A 248 -4.31 23.91 -19.35
N GLU A 249 -5.43 24.23 -18.70
CA GLU A 249 -5.84 25.61 -18.40
C GLU A 249 -4.91 26.28 -17.37
N GLU A 250 -4.42 25.55 -16.36
CA GLU A 250 -3.42 26.03 -15.38
C GLU A 250 -1.99 26.17 -15.98
N GLN A 251 -1.74 25.61 -17.17
CA GLN A 251 -0.45 25.69 -17.88
C GLN A 251 -0.46 26.67 -19.06
N THR A 252 -1.58 27.36 -19.30
CA THR A 252 -1.66 28.42 -20.31
C THR A 252 -1.36 29.76 -19.62
N PRO A 253 -0.35 30.52 -20.07
CA PRO A 253 0.09 31.76 -19.41
C PRO A 253 -0.99 32.85 -19.40
#